data_AF-A0A9N9YU19-F1
#
_entry.id   AF-A0A9N9YU19-F1
#
_cell.length_a   1.000
_cell.length_b   1.000
_cell.length_c   1.000
_cell.angle_alpha   90.00
_cell.angle_beta   90.00
_cell.angle_gamma   90.00
#
_symmetry.space_group_name_H-M   'P 1'
#
loop_
_entity.id
_entity.type
_entity.pdbx_description
1 polymer ?
#
loop_
_entity_poly.entity_id
_entity_poly.type
_entity_poly.pdbx_seq_one_letter_code
_entity_poly.pdbx_strand_id
1 'polypeptide(L)'
;MAFPSIFYTPLAFSCLFRQVLERRISLSSTELVIQVGLVRWAGLNFLTCAATLTAFLFLAFCQTKAEYWDISQNLREIEASREASRAPTGAGLGGRRLAKQAPSSDDGTQEAPIELERLHGRPIMYPSVLRHIRMAGGFKDDFSHSYLYIGVPVGIHATYSPMISMDRPSYKVLWNIRPQDQAIRGGKDLTLSHKLEECLRAQVSRHLSDYCQNEDPSEWAYAYLLTSPCMNDHNNNNNPLAFWYLYSSDKKLTAMILQLDTSYGERRLWFVRNSLQRQAKGSSYCFQGKFVKDLQVSPFMPLGSDTSYIVDTSDPCASTDGRVNILITLKKGNKTLMTASVKPHSPSLDIPTASTWSSLVFLWKWWWVPMATVVTCRILGQAAKIYLTQRKKIKVQTREEPIKTVTAKPARTVEMYVFSTSKLRIETDLALGL
;
A
#
# COMPACT_ATOMS: atom_id res chain seq x y z
N MET A 1 -11.04 39.68 42.30
CA MET A 1 -11.37 38.48 43.10
C MET A 1 -12.55 37.78 42.45
N ALA A 2 -12.36 36.48 42.17
CA ALA A 2 -13.34 35.41 41.92
C ALA A 2 -14.55 35.65 40.99
N PHE A 3 -14.44 35.15 39.74
CA PHE A 3 -15.54 34.69 38.87
C PHE A 3 -14.97 33.66 37.86
N PRO A 4 -15.71 32.62 37.44
CA PRO A 4 -16.07 31.51 38.31
C PRO A 4 -15.54 30.16 37.76
N SER A 5 -15.39 29.21 38.67
CA SER A 5 -15.04 27.79 38.46
C SER A 5 -16.06 26.96 37.65
N ILE A 6 -17.07 27.60 37.05
CA ILE A 6 -18.24 26.93 36.45
C ILE A 6 -17.98 26.42 35.03
N PHE A 7 -16.97 26.94 34.31
CA PHE A 7 -16.62 26.45 32.97
C PHE A 7 -15.74 25.20 32.96
N TYR A 8 -15.06 24.89 34.07
CA TYR A 8 -14.12 23.75 34.12
C TYR A 8 -14.84 22.41 34.33
N THR A 9 -15.99 22.41 35.00
CA THR A 9 -16.78 21.20 35.28
C THR A 9 -17.28 20.52 34.00
N PRO A 10 -17.96 21.17 33.04
CA PRO A 10 -18.45 20.48 31.84
C PRO A 10 -17.33 19.99 30.91
N LEU A 11 -16.21 20.72 30.82
CA LEU A 11 -15.02 20.32 30.06
C LEU A 11 -14.29 19.13 30.72
N ALA A 12 -14.13 19.16 32.04
CA ALA A 12 -13.56 18.04 32.78
C ALA A 12 -14.45 16.79 32.74
N PHE A 13 -15.78 16.96 32.85
CA PHE A 13 -16.73 15.86 32.68
C PHE A 13 -16.73 15.32 31.25
N SER A 14 -16.66 16.16 30.21
CA SER A 14 -16.53 15.70 28.82
C SER A 14 -15.23 14.92 28.59
N CYS A 15 -14.12 15.36 29.17
CA CYS A 15 -12.84 14.67 29.09
C CYS A 15 -12.85 13.34 29.84
N LEU A 16 -13.39 13.30 31.07
CA LEU A 16 -13.56 12.06 31.83
C LEU A 16 -14.49 11.08 31.11
N PHE A 17 -15.61 11.57 30.56
CA PHE A 17 -16.57 10.72 29.84
C PHE A 17 -15.97 10.15 28.54
N ARG A 18 -15.18 10.94 27.81
CA ARG A 18 -14.43 10.46 26.63
C ARG A 18 -13.26 9.54 26.99
N GLN A 19 -12.55 9.80 28.09
CA GLN A 19 -11.52 8.89 28.59
C GLN A 19 -12.11 7.51 28.94
N VAL A 20 -13.29 7.48 29.54
CA VAL A 20 -14.00 6.25 29.90
C VAL A 20 -14.58 5.54 28.67
N LEU A 21 -15.19 6.29 27.73
CA LEU A 21 -15.82 5.68 26.55
C LEU A 21 -14.85 5.29 25.43
N GLU A 22 -13.81 6.09 25.20
CA GLU A 22 -12.92 5.91 24.04
C GLU A 22 -11.58 5.26 24.43
N ARG A 23 -11.23 5.20 25.73
CA ARG A 23 -9.88 4.82 26.22
C ARG A 23 -8.73 5.62 25.60
N ARG A 24 -8.99 6.84 25.11
CA ARG A 24 -8.03 7.71 24.41
C ARG A 24 -7.61 8.92 25.26
N ILE A 25 -6.74 8.65 26.25
CA ILE A 25 -6.32 9.64 27.26
C ILE A 25 -5.50 10.79 26.64
N SER A 26 -4.61 10.51 25.69
CA SER A 26 -3.67 11.50 25.14
C SER A 26 -4.36 12.52 24.21
N LEU A 27 -5.21 12.03 23.30
CA LEU A 27 -5.96 12.87 22.37
C LEU A 27 -6.99 13.76 23.09
N SER A 28 -7.73 13.21 24.06
CA SER A 28 -8.71 13.98 24.84
C SER A 28 -8.05 15.07 25.69
N SER A 29 -6.88 14.78 26.28
CA SER A 29 -6.14 15.76 27.08
C SER A 29 -5.58 16.89 26.22
N THR A 30 -5.12 16.60 25.00
CA THR A 30 -4.53 17.62 24.12
C THR A 30 -5.60 18.46 23.44
N GLU A 31 -6.75 17.89 23.09
CA GLU A 31 -7.94 18.63 22.65
C GLU A 31 -8.41 19.60 23.75
N LEU A 32 -8.38 19.18 25.03
CA LEU A 32 -8.70 20.03 26.16
C LEU A 32 -7.69 21.18 26.34
N VAL A 33 -6.38 20.94 26.15
CA VAL A 33 -5.35 21.99 26.16
C VAL A 33 -5.58 23.01 25.04
N ILE A 34 -5.93 22.55 23.85
CA ILE A 34 -6.24 23.42 22.70
C ILE A 34 -7.53 24.22 22.97
N GLN A 35 -8.57 23.60 23.52
CA GLN A 35 -9.82 24.30 23.86
C GLN A 35 -9.62 25.30 25.00
N VAL A 36 -8.85 24.96 26.04
CA VAL A 36 -8.49 25.90 27.11
C VAL A 36 -7.62 27.05 26.57
N GLY A 37 -6.69 26.76 25.65
CA GLY A 37 -5.88 27.77 24.96
C GLY A 37 -6.70 28.69 24.04
N LEU A 38 -7.71 28.16 23.36
CA LEU A 38 -8.63 28.92 22.51
C LEU A 38 -9.63 29.74 23.32
N VAL A 39 -10.09 29.26 24.48
CA VAL A 39 -10.96 30.00 25.40
C VAL A 39 -10.19 31.11 26.12
N ARG A 40 -8.89 30.91 26.42
CA ARG A 40 -7.99 31.94 26.95
C ARG A 40 -7.35 32.79 25.86
N TRP A 41 -8.13 33.25 24.88
CA TRP A 41 -7.70 34.02 23.69
C TRP A 41 -7.09 35.42 23.98
N ALA A 42 -6.15 35.51 24.91
CA ALA A 42 -5.38 36.70 25.24
C ALA A 42 -3.96 36.27 25.67
N GLY A 43 -3.02 36.25 24.71
CA GLY A 43 -1.58 36.28 25.02
C GLY A 43 -0.72 35.08 24.63
N LEU A 44 -1.21 34.10 23.87
CA LEU A 44 -0.34 33.01 23.40
C LEU A 44 0.51 33.46 22.20
N ASN A 45 1.83 33.53 22.40
CA ASN A 45 2.79 33.79 21.33
C ASN A 45 2.77 32.67 20.28
N PHE A 46 3.02 33.03 19.01
CA PHE A 46 3.04 32.09 17.87
C PHE A 46 3.89 30.84 18.13
N LEU A 47 5.03 31.01 18.82
CA LEU A 47 5.92 29.91 19.19
C LEU A 47 5.23 28.86 20.08
N THR A 48 4.40 29.29 21.02
CA THR A 48 3.65 28.41 21.91
C THR A 48 2.56 27.67 21.15
N CYS A 49 1.88 28.33 20.21
CA CYS A 49 0.91 27.68 19.32
C CYS A 49 1.57 26.63 18.43
N ALA A 50 2.72 26.96 17.83
CA ALA A 50 3.49 26.03 17.00
C ALA A 50 4.03 24.83 17.80
N ALA A 51 4.55 25.05 19.01
CA ALA A 51 5.00 24.00 19.91
C ALA A 51 3.84 23.07 20.33
N THR A 52 2.69 23.65 20.69
CA THR A 52 1.50 22.87 21.10
C THR A 52 0.95 22.04 19.94
N LEU A 53 0.88 22.61 18.74
CA LEU A 53 0.45 21.89 17.54
C LEU A 53 1.43 20.76 17.18
N THR A 54 2.73 21.02 17.29
CA THR A 54 3.77 20.01 17.04
C THR A 54 3.68 18.88 18.05
N ALA A 55 3.51 19.19 19.33
CA ALA A 55 3.31 18.20 20.40
C ALA A 55 2.02 17.39 20.17
N PHE A 56 0.92 18.04 19.76
CA PHE A 56 -0.32 17.34 19.41
C PHE A 56 -0.12 16.37 18.26
N LEU A 57 0.49 16.81 17.15
CA LEU A 57 0.74 15.96 16.00
C LEU A 57 1.67 14.80 16.35
N PHE A 58 2.70 15.04 17.17
CA PHE A 58 3.61 14.02 17.66
C PHE A 58 2.91 13.00 18.56
N LEU A 59 2.08 13.45 19.52
CA LEU A 59 1.31 12.57 20.40
C LEU A 59 0.25 11.77 19.63
N ALA A 60 -0.46 12.41 18.70
CA ALA A 60 -1.41 11.74 17.81
C ALA A 60 -0.70 10.68 16.95
N PHE A 61 0.51 10.97 16.45
CA PHE A 61 1.34 10.02 15.74
C PHE A 61 1.77 8.85 16.64
N CYS A 62 2.28 9.12 17.85
CA CYS A 62 2.68 8.10 18.81
C CYS A 62 1.50 7.22 19.24
N GLN A 63 0.33 7.80 19.48
CA GLN A 63 -0.89 7.07 19.83
C GLN A 63 -1.36 6.19 18.66
N THR A 64 -1.40 6.74 17.44
CA THR A 64 -1.71 5.96 16.25
C THR A 64 -0.74 4.80 16.11
N LYS A 65 0.57 5.05 16.27
CA LYS A 65 1.60 4.01 16.25
C LYS A 65 1.42 2.96 17.35
N ALA A 66 1.03 3.36 18.56
CA ALA A 66 0.75 2.45 19.67
C ALA A 66 -0.49 1.58 19.40
N GLU A 67 -1.57 2.16 18.89
CA GLU A 67 -2.78 1.42 18.46
C GLU A 67 -2.43 0.39 17.36
N TYR A 68 -1.59 0.77 16.39
CA TYR A 68 -1.10 -0.16 15.37
C TYR A 68 -0.13 -1.23 15.91
N TRP A 69 0.67 -0.90 16.93
CA TRP A 69 1.60 -1.84 17.56
C TRP A 69 0.87 -2.89 18.38
N ASP A 70 -0.15 -2.49 19.15
CA ASP A 70 -0.99 -3.39 19.93
C ASP A 70 -1.74 -4.39 19.03
N ILE A 71 -2.24 -3.92 17.86
CA ILE A 71 -2.80 -4.79 16.82
C ILE A 71 -1.75 -5.83 16.33
N SER A 72 -0.48 -5.45 16.20
CA SER A 72 0.60 -6.35 15.75
C SER A 72 0.99 -7.42 16.78
N GLN A 73 0.89 -7.11 18.07
CA GLN A 73 1.17 -8.04 19.17
C GLN A 73 0.05 -9.08 19.26
N ASN A 74 -1.20 -8.60 19.25
CA ASN A 74 -2.37 -9.49 19.25
C ASN A 74 -2.40 -10.42 18.03
N LEU A 75 -2.00 -9.94 16.84
CA LEU A 75 -1.89 -10.81 15.65
C LEU A 75 -0.81 -11.90 15.81
N ARG A 76 0.31 -11.59 16.46
CA ARG A 76 1.37 -12.57 16.75
C ARG A 76 0.91 -13.62 17.77
N GLU A 77 0.17 -13.23 18.80
CA GLU A 77 -0.42 -14.16 19.77
C GLU A 77 -1.49 -15.06 19.15
N ILE A 78 -2.29 -14.52 18.23
CA ILE A 78 -3.29 -15.31 17.47
C ILE A 78 -2.61 -16.28 16.49
N GLU A 79 -1.51 -15.87 15.85
CA GLU A 79 -0.70 -16.76 14.99
C GLU A 79 -0.02 -17.87 15.82
N ALA A 80 0.58 -17.52 16.96
CA ALA A 80 1.22 -18.47 17.88
C ALA A 80 0.22 -19.50 18.46
N SER A 81 -1.00 -19.06 18.79
CA SER A 81 -2.07 -19.96 19.25
C SER A 81 -2.63 -20.86 18.13
N ARG A 82 -2.64 -20.38 16.88
CA ARG A 82 -2.94 -21.20 15.68
C ARG A 82 -1.86 -22.24 15.37
N GLU A 83 -0.59 -21.93 15.60
CA GLU A 83 0.50 -22.90 15.47
C GLU A 83 0.48 -23.92 16.61
N ALA A 84 0.21 -23.49 17.85
CA ALA A 84 0.05 -24.38 18.99
C ALA A 84 -1.14 -25.35 18.83
N SER A 85 -2.23 -24.93 18.18
CA SER A 85 -3.39 -25.79 17.88
C SER A 85 -3.20 -26.68 16.64
N ARG A 86 -2.16 -26.45 15.82
CA ARG A 86 -1.76 -27.33 14.71
C ARG A 86 -0.72 -28.39 15.13
N ALA A 87 -0.21 -28.34 16.36
CA ALA A 87 0.63 -29.40 16.89
C ALA A 87 -0.20 -30.68 17.08
N PRO A 88 0.21 -31.83 16.49
CA PRO A 88 -0.56 -33.06 16.60
C PRO A 88 -0.47 -33.62 18.03
N THR A 89 -1.60 -33.64 18.73
CA THR A 89 -1.81 -34.46 19.91
C THR A 89 -1.86 -35.92 19.48
N GLY A 90 -0.72 -36.60 19.59
CA GLY A 90 -0.60 -38.03 19.29
C GLY A 90 0.56 -38.65 20.05
N ALA A 91 0.30 -39.12 21.27
CA ALA A 91 1.17 -40.03 21.99
C ALA A 91 1.13 -41.41 21.33
N GLY A 92 2.29 -42.02 21.05
CA GLY A 92 2.38 -43.38 20.53
C GLY A 92 3.75 -43.79 20.02
N LEU A 93 4.66 -44.12 20.95
CA LEU A 93 5.72 -45.14 20.89
C LEU A 93 6.33 -45.54 19.53
N GLY A 94 7.64 -45.32 19.37
CA GLY A 94 8.47 -46.02 18.39
C GLY A 94 9.80 -45.33 18.11
N GLY A 95 10.84 -45.68 18.85
CA GLY A 95 12.14 -45.01 18.81
C GLY A 95 12.93 -45.19 17.50
N ARG A 96 13.62 -44.11 17.11
CA ARG A 96 15.00 -44.19 16.60
C ARG A 96 15.68 -42.84 16.79
N ARG A 97 16.65 -42.80 17.71
CA ARG A 97 17.61 -41.72 17.87
C ARG A 97 18.38 -41.55 16.56
N LEU A 98 18.29 -40.37 15.96
CA LEU A 98 19.33 -39.83 15.10
C LEU A 98 19.71 -38.46 15.64
N ALA A 99 21.02 -38.29 15.77
CA ALA A 99 21.65 -37.32 16.64
C ALA A 99 21.36 -35.87 16.21
N LYS A 100 21.16 -35.05 17.25
CA LYS A 100 21.22 -33.60 17.24
C LYS A 100 22.62 -33.19 16.77
N GLN A 101 22.76 -32.72 15.55
CA GLN A 101 23.95 -32.00 15.10
C GLN A 101 23.58 -30.51 15.08
N ALA A 102 24.10 -29.78 16.07
CA ALA A 102 24.05 -28.33 16.08
C ALA A 102 24.96 -27.81 14.95
N PRO A 103 24.55 -26.82 14.14
CA PRO A 103 25.49 -26.14 13.28
C PRO A 103 26.29 -25.17 14.14
N SER A 104 27.57 -25.50 14.28
CA SER A 104 28.63 -24.62 14.73
C SER A 104 28.70 -23.36 13.88
N SER A 105 28.98 -22.25 14.56
CA SER A 105 29.51 -21.00 14.03
C SER A 105 30.73 -21.24 13.13
N ASP A 106 30.90 -20.32 12.17
CA ASP A 106 31.89 -20.28 11.08
C ASP A 106 31.55 -21.14 9.86
N ASP A 107 30.75 -20.55 8.96
CA ASP A 107 31.02 -20.72 7.53
C ASP A 107 30.81 -19.38 6.81
N GLY A 108 31.92 -18.85 6.28
CA GLY A 108 31.92 -17.71 5.37
C GLY A 108 31.39 -18.17 4.04
N THR A 109 30.06 -18.25 3.90
CA THR A 109 29.44 -18.54 2.61
C THR A 109 29.55 -17.30 1.73
N GLN A 110 30.53 -17.28 0.83
CA GLN A 110 30.45 -16.52 -0.40
C GLN A 110 29.13 -16.88 -1.07
N GLU A 111 28.16 -15.96 -1.04
CA GLU A 111 26.94 -16.05 -1.82
C GLU A 111 27.33 -16.24 -3.29
N ALA A 112 26.98 -17.40 -3.85
CA ALA A 112 27.15 -17.67 -5.27
C ALA A 112 26.51 -16.53 -6.08
N PRO A 113 27.15 -16.02 -7.14
CA PRO A 113 26.59 -14.94 -7.93
C PRO A 113 25.30 -15.43 -8.57
N ILE A 114 24.17 -14.92 -8.10
CA ILE A 114 22.85 -15.16 -8.70
C ILE A 114 22.95 -14.79 -10.18
N GLU A 115 22.63 -15.73 -11.08
CA GLU A 115 22.65 -15.54 -12.54
C GLU A 115 21.73 -14.36 -12.93
N LEU A 116 22.31 -13.16 -13.00
CA LEU A 116 21.66 -11.94 -13.47
C LEU A 116 21.11 -12.09 -14.91
N GLU A 117 21.57 -13.10 -15.65
CA GLU A 117 21.15 -13.42 -17.02
C GLU A 117 19.70 -13.92 -17.12
N ARG A 118 19.13 -14.49 -16.03
CA ARG A 118 17.75 -14.97 -16.00
C ARG A 118 16.71 -13.91 -15.64
N LEU A 119 17.13 -12.70 -15.29
CA LEU A 119 16.24 -11.60 -14.91
C LEU A 119 16.15 -10.56 -16.03
N HIS A 120 15.01 -9.87 -16.11
CA HIS A 120 14.83 -8.75 -17.03
C HIS A 120 14.72 -7.42 -16.28
N GLY A 121 15.58 -6.47 -16.63
CA GLY A 121 15.69 -5.17 -15.98
C GLY A 121 16.66 -5.14 -14.81
N ARG A 122 16.74 -3.99 -14.14
CA ARG A 122 17.59 -3.78 -12.95
C ARG A 122 16.79 -3.10 -11.85
N PRO A 123 17.17 -3.28 -10.57
CA PRO A 123 16.55 -2.54 -9.49
C PRO A 123 16.86 -1.04 -9.58
N ILE A 124 15.85 -0.23 -9.82
CA ILE A 124 16.00 1.22 -10.03
C ILE A 124 14.99 1.97 -9.15
N MET A 125 15.43 3.05 -8.52
CA MET A 125 14.54 4.01 -7.86
C MET A 125 14.19 5.16 -8.81
N TYR A 126 12.90 5.48 -8.87
CA TYR A 126 12.32 6.46 -9.79
C TYR A 126 11.68 7.61 -9.01
N PRO A 127 12.45 8.66 -8.70
CA PRO A 127 11.91 9.89 -8.15
C PRO A 127 10.96 10.54 -9.15
N SER A 128 9.71 10.69 -8.74
CA SER A 128 8.62 11.05 -9.65
C SER A 128 7.74 12.15 -9.08
N VAL A 129 7.03 12.83 -9.97
CA VAL A 129 5.88 13.66 -9.61
C VAL A 129 4.62 12.94 -10.07
N LEU A 130 3.75 12.63 -9.11
CA LEU A 130 2.40 12.17 -9.39
C LEU A 130 1.50 13.39 -9.48
N ARG A 131 0.84 13.58 -10.63
CA ARG A 131 -0.08 14.69 -10.88
C ARG A 131 -1.45 14.16 -11.29
N HIS A 132 -2.48 14.62 -10.62
CA HIS A 132 -3.88 14.32 -10.87
C HIS A 132 -4.61 15.57 -11.35
N ILE A 133 -5.14 15.52 -12.56
CA ILE A 133 -6.01 16.55 -13.12
C ILE A 133 -7.41 15.97 -13.19
N ARG A 134 -8.36 16.56 -12.46
CA ARG A 134 -9.78 16.20 -12.53
C ARG A 134 -10.51 17.28 -13.31
N MET A 135 -11.39 16.86 -14.20
CA MET A 135 -12.19 17.72 -15.08
C MET A 135 -13.69 17.34 -15.03
N ALA A 136 -14.10 16.56 -14.02
CA ALA A 136 -15.47 16.08 -13.88
C ALA A 136 -16.40 17.14 -13.25
N GLY A 137 -17.67 17.19 -13.66
CA GLY A 137 -18.71 17.94 -12.94
C GLY A 137 -18.54 19.47 -12.90
N GLY A 138 -17.87 20.06 -13.88
CA GLY A 138 -17.74 21.52 -13.99
C GLY A 138 -16.76 22.16 -12.99
N PHE A 139 -15.92 21.37 -12.32
CA PHE A 139 -14.77 21.87 -11.58
C PHE A 139 -13.48 21.26 -12.14
N LYS A 140 -12.40 22.06 -12.07
CA LYS A 140 -11.05 21.63 -12.43
C LYS A 140 -10.22 21.60 -11.16
N ASP A 141 -9.62 20.45 -10.89
CA ASP A 141 -8.68 20.27 -9.78
C ASP A 141 -7.36 19.77 -10.33
N ASP A 142 -6.27 20.38 -9.90
CA ASP A 142 -4.92 20.05 -10.30
C ASP A 142 -4.10 19.86 -9.03
N PHE A 143 -3.80 18.60 -8.74
CA PHE A 143 -3.08 18.20 -7.54
C PHE A 143 -1.83 17.44 -7.93
N SER A 144 -0.68 17.89 -7.45
CA SER A 144 0.60 17.21 -7.66
C SER A 144 1.38 17.06 -6.36
N HIS A 145 2.08 15.94 -6.23
CA HIS A 145 3.01 15.71 -5.14
C HIS A 145 4.17 14.82 -5.57
N SER A 146 5.26 14.89 -4.79
CA SER A 146 6.38 13.98 -4.93
C SER A 146 5.94 12.55 -4.63
N TYR A 147 6.46 11.62 -5.42
CA TYR A 147 6.21 10.20 -5.31
C TYR A 147 7.48 9.42 -5.62
N LEU A 148 7.65 8.26 -4.99
CA LEU A 148 8.82 7.42 -5.17
C LEU A 148 8.36 6.04 -5.61
N TYR A 149 8.70 5.67 -6.85
CA TYR A 149 8.58 4.30 -7.31
C TYR A 149 9.91 3.59 -7.22
N ILE A 150 9.86 2.28 -7.02
CA ILE A 150 10.99 1.38 -7.15
C ILE A 150 10.57 0.27 -8.09
N GLY A 151 11.39 0.08 -9.12
CA GLY A 151 11.24 -1.02 -10.04
C GLY A 151 12.19 -2.16 -9.66
N VAL A 152 11.70 -3.39 -9.70
CA VAL A 152 12.45 -4.58 -9.35
C VAL A 152 12.11 -5.74 -10.29
N PRO A 153 13.12 -6.45 -10.82
CA PRO A 153 12.90 -7.70 -11.52
C PRO A 153 12.26 -8.73 -10.57
N VAL A 154 11.18 -9.38 -11.00
CA VAL A 154 10.53 -10.41 -10.20
C VAL A 154 11.43 -11.66 -10.16
N GLY A 155 11.67 -12.20 -8.97
CA GLY A 155 12.60 -13.30 -8.73
C GLY A 155 13.98 -12.86 -8.22
N ILE A 156 14.22 -11.55 -8.07
CA ILE A 156 15.42 -11.06 -7.40
C ILE A 156 15.30 -11.19 -5.88
N HIS A 157 16.33 -11.75 -5.25
CA HIS A 157 16.51 -11.73 -3.80
C HIS A 157 17.78 -10.93 -3.49
N ALA A 158 17.63 -9.67 -3.08
CA ALA A 158 18.77 -8.79 -2.85
C ALA A 158 18.51 -7.81 -1.71
N THR A 159 19.58 -7.51 -0.96
CA THR A 159 19.61 -6.46 0.05
C THR A 159 20.70 -5.45 -0.32
N TYR A 160 20.30 -4.22 -0.63
CA TYR A 160 21.20 -3.10 -0.90
C TYR A 160 21.22 -2.17 0.32
N SER A 161 22.08 -2.48 1.29
CA SER A 161 22.19 -1.71 2.53
C SER A 161 22.83 -0.33 2.32
N PRO A 162 22.34 0.73 2.99
CA PRO A 162 21.23 0.78 3.95
C PRO A 162 19.87 1.11 3.29
N MET A 163 19.76 1.05 1.97
CA MET A 163 18.61 1.57 1.23
C MET A 163 17.40 0.65 1.26
N ILE A 164 17.54 -0.56 0.71
CA ILE A 164 16.39 -1.39 0.37
C ILE A 164 16.68 -2.89 0.44
N SER A 165 15.67 -3.67 0.85
CA SER A 165 15.62 -5.11 0.68
C SER A 165 14.44 -5.53 -0.20
N MET A 166 14.64 -6.56 -1.00
CA MET A 166 13.69 -7.05 -2.00
C MET A 166 13.37 -8.51 -1.73
N ASP A 167 12.08 -8.84 -1.74
CA ASP A 167 11.53 -10.19 -1.55
C ASP A 167 11.68 -10.76 -0.13
N ARG A 168 12.83 -10.56 0.51
CA ARG A 168 13.06 -10.87 1.93
C ARG A 168 13.21 -9.59 2.73
N PRO A 169 12.24 -9.22 3.58
CA PRO A 169 12.35 -8.00 4.35
C PRO A 169 13.54 -8.03 5.32
N SER A 170 14.23 -6.90 5.44
CA SER A 170 15.32 -6.71 6.39
C SER A 170 15.07 -5.47 7.24
N TYR A 171 15.37 -5.57 8.54
CA TYR A 171 15.30 -4.44 9.47
C TYR A 171 16.52 -3.50 9.37
N LYS A 172 17.57 -3.93 8.64
CA LYS A 172 18.83 -3.19 8.50
C LYS A 172 18.80 -2.12 7.41
N VAL A 173 17.74 -2.09 6.61
CA VAL A 173 17.54 -1.15 5.50
C VAL A 173 16.43 -0.16 5.82
N LEU A 174 16.37 0.97 5.13
CA LEU A 174 15.29 1.95 5.33
C LEU A 174 13.96 1.49 4.72
N TRP A 175 14.04 0.83 3.57
CA TRP A 175 12.89 0.42 2.78
C TRP A 175 12.88 -1.07 2.48
N ASN A 176 11.68 -1.60 2.29
CA ASN A 176 11.45 -2.99 1.91
C ASN A 176 10.47 -3.05 0.75
N ILE A 177 10.62 -4.05 -0.10
CA ILE A 177 9.57 -4.54 -1.00
C ILE A 177 9.17 -5.91 -0.49
N ARG A 178 8.02 -5.95 0.20
CA ARG A 178 7.55 -7.17 0.86
C ARG A 178 6.57 -7.91 -0.06
N PRO A 179 6.74 -9.22 -0.24
CA PRO A 179 5.80 -10.01 -1.02
C PRO A 179 4.37 -9.94 -0.47
N GLN A 180 4.20 -9.98 0.86
CA GLN A 180 2.90 -9.91 1.54
C GLN A 180 2.00 -8.74 1.10
N ASP A 181 2.62 -7.67 0.59
CA ASP A 181 1.98 -6.45 0.15
C ASP A 181 1.55 -6.45 -1.32
N GLN A 182 1.97 -7.44 -2.11
CA GLN A 182 1.81 -7.46 -3.57
C GLN A 182 0.92 -8.63 -4.03
N ALA A 183 0.24 -8.46 -5.16
CA ALA A 183 -0.70 -9.38 -5.79
C ALA A 183 -1.75 -9.91 -4.79
N ILE A 184 -1.60 -11.16 -4.32
CA ILE A 184 -2.51 -11.82 -3.38
C ILE A 184 -2.17 -11.40 -1.94
N ARG A 185 -3.18 -11.14 -1.10
CA ARG A 185 -2.97 -10.79 0.31
C ARG A 185 -2.46 -12.00 1.12
N GLY A 186 -1.57 -11.76 2.08
CA GLY A 186 -1.01 -12.81 2.96
C GLY A 186 0.23 -13.47 2.34
N GLY A 187 0.53 -14.71 2.72
CA GLY A 187 1.67 -15.46 2.19
C GLY A 187 3.01 -14.81 2.54
N LYS A 188 3.31 -14.67 3.84
CA LYS A 188 4.59 -14.12 4.32
C LYS A 188 5.79 -14.92 3.83
N ASP A 189 5.60 -16.22 3.64
CA ASP A 189 6.63 -17.17 3.20
C ASP A 189 6.72 -17.28 1.66
N LEU A 190 5.82 -16.61 0.92
CA LEU A 190 5.81 -16.62 -0.53
C LEU A 190 6.69 -15.50 -1.08
N THR A 191 7.41 -15.80 -2.15
CA THR A 191 8.20 -14.83 -2.90
C THR A 191 7.31 -14.01 -3.84
N LEU A 192 7.82 -12.90 -4.37
CA LEU A 192 7.15 -12.14 -5.43
C LEU A 192 6.84 -13.02 -6.65
N SER A 193 7.75 -13.93 -7.02
CA SER A 193 7.55 -14.85 -8.13
C SER A 193 6.41 -15.83 -7.86
N HIS A 194 6.39 -16.47 -6.68
CA HIS A 194 5.32 -17.39 -6.32
C HIS A 194 3.96 -16.68 -6.31
N LYS A 195 3.91 -15.45 -5.80
CA LYS A 195 2.67 -14.66 -5.79
C LYS A 195 2.19 -14.26 -7.18
N LEU A 196 3.12 -13.94 -8.08
CA LEU A 196 2.76 -13.65 -9.47
C LEU A 196 2.26 -14.92 -10.16
N GLU A 197 2.94 -16.04 -9.97
CA GLU A 197 2.53 -17.34 -10.53
C GLU A 197 1.16 -17.78 -9.99
N GLU A 198 0.94 -17.66 -8.68
CA GLU A 198 -0.39 -17.88 -8.09
C GLU A 198 -1.41 -16.89 -8.61
N CYS A 199 -1.06 -15.62 -8.83
CA CYS A 199 -1.96 -14.64 -9.43
C CYS A 199 -2.34 -15.05 -10.86
N LEU A 200 -1.36 -15.48 -11.67
CA LEU A 200 -1.57 -15.94 -13.04
C LEU A 200 -2.28 -17.30 -13.11
N ARG A 201 -2.13 -18.16 -12.11
CA ARG A 201 -2.77 -19.49 -12.04
C ARG A 201 -4.14 -19.45 -11.38
N ALA A 202 -4.34 -18.65 -10.33
CA ALA A 202 -5.64 -18.48 -9.65
C ALA A 202 -6.67 -17.80 -10.55
N GLN A 203 -6.23 -17.17 -11.64
CA GLN A 203 -7.05 -16.83 -12.81
C GLN A 203 -7.83 -18.04 -13.35
N VAL A 204 -7.35 -19.27 -13.15
CA VAL A 204 -7.96 -20.50 -13.67
C VAL A 204 -8.97 -21.15 -12.71
N SER A 205 -8.94 -20.91 -11.38
CA SER A 205 -9.58 -21.85 -10.44
C SER A 205 -10.71 -21.36 -9.52
N ARG A 206 -10.98 -20.07 -9.28
CA ARG A 206 -12.25 -19.58 -8.65
C ARG A 206 -12.23 -18.05 -8.40
N HIS A 207 -13.38 -17.41 -8.61
CA HIS A 207 -13.73 -16.02 -8.22
C HIS A 207 -12.98 -14.84 -8.88
N LEU A 208 -11.96 -15.09 -9.71
CA LEU A 208 -11.33 -14.10 -10.61
C LEU A 208 -11.85 -14.20 -12.08
N SER A 209 -12.93 -14.96 -12.29
CA SER A 209 -13.36 -15.60 -13.55
C SER A 209 -13.61 -14.71 -14.78
N ASP A 210 -13.81 -13.40 -14.60
CA ASP A 210 -14.29 -12.57 -15.72
C ASP A 210 -13.18 -11.84 -16.48
N TYR A 211 -11.94 -11.83 -15.99
CA TYR A 211 -10.93 -10.87 -16.46
C TYR A 211 -9.68 -11.49 -17.11
N CYS A 212 -9.47 -12.81 -17.00
CA CYS A 212 -8.29 -13.52 -17.50
C CYS A 212 -8.67 -14.93 -17.97
N GLN A 213 -9.64 -15.03 -18.87
CA GLN A 213 -10.05 -16.35 -19.39
C GLN A 213 -8.90 -16.96 -20.21
N ASN A 214 -8.40 -18.11 -19.76
CA ASN A 214 -7.53 -19.01 -20.53
C ASN A 214 -6.19 -18.44 -21.01
N GLU A 215 -5.59 -17.50 -20.29
CA GLU A 215 -4.24 -17.03 -20.62
C GLU A 215 -3.19 -18.00 -20.07
N ASP A 216 -2.21 -18.37 -20.89
CA ASP A 216 -1.14 -19.27 -20.48
C ASP A 216 -0.02 -18.48 -19.77
N PRO A 217 0.23 -18.71 -18.47
CA PRO A 217 1.33 -18.06 -17.75
C PRO A 217 2.70 -18.29 -18.39
N SER A 218 2.86 -19.36 -19.19
CA SER A 218 4.11 -19.69 -19.87
C SER A 218 4.52 -18.67 -20.94
N GLU A 219 3.58 -17.82 -21.41
CA GLU A 219 3.87 -16.75 -22.37
C GLU A 219 4.85 -15.71 -21.79
N TRP A 220 4.83 -15.51 -20.47
CA TRP A 220 5.63 -14.48 -19.80
C TRP A 220 6.80 -15.08 -19.05
N ALA A 221 7.93 -15.19 -19.74
CA ALA A 221 9.18 -15.67 -19.16
C ALA A 221 9.76 -14.73 -18.10
N TYR A 222 9.46 -13.43 -18.18
CA TYR A 222 9.98 -12.43 -17.24
C TYR A 222 8.90 -11.47 -16.75
N ALA A 223 9.11 -10.95 -15.55
CA ALA A 223 8.27 -9.90 -14.99
C ALA A 223 9.09 -8.85 -14.24
N TYR A 224 8.56 -7.63 -14.19
CA TYR A 224 9.16 -6.50 -13.51
C TYR A 224 8.09 -5.75 -12.72
N LEU A 225 8.29 -5.58 -11.41
CA LEU A 225 7.35 -4.93 -10.52
C LEU A 225 7.78 -3.49 -10.28
N LEU A 226 6.90 -2.54 -10.57
CA LEU A 226 7.04 -1.13 -10.21
C LEU A 226 6.06 -0.79 -9.08
N THR A 227 6.60 -0.43 -7.92
CA THR A 227 5.81 -0.30 -6.69
C THR A 227 6.40 0.77 -5.77
N SER A 228 5.61 1.28 -4.81
CA SER A 228 6.16 2.18 -3.78
C SER A 228 6.91 1.35 -2.72
N PRO A 229 8.06 1.82 -2.21
CA PRO A 229 8.69 1.18 -1.06
C PRO A 229 7.81 1.28 0.18
N CYS A 230 7.88 0.28 1.05
CA CYS A 230 7.38 0.38 2.43
C CYS A 230 8.54 0.58 3.41
N MET A 231 8.36 1.35 4.47
CA MET A 231 9.32 1.41 5.57
C MET A 231 9.15 0.18 6.49
N ASN A 232 10.14 -0.11 7.33
CA ASN A 232 10.23 -1.32 8.18
C ASN A 232 9.08 -1.54 9.18
N ASP A 233 8.11 -0.63 9.24
CA ASP A 233 6.90 -0.82 10.04
C ASP A 233 5.98 -1.85 9.35
N HIS A 234 5.62 -2.88 10.09
CA HIS A 234 4.89 -4.04 9.57
C HIS A 234 3.48 -3.67 9.07
N ASN A 235 2.93 -2.54 9.53
CA ASN A 235 1.51 -2.23 9.38
C ASN A 235 1.19 -1.00 8.50
N ASN A 236 2.19 -0.33 7.93
CA ASN A 236 1.96 0.91 7.17
C ASN A 236 2.32 0.76 5.68
N ASN A 237 1.76 -0.27 5.03
CA ASN A 237 1.78 -0.30 3.58
C ASN A 237 0.53 0.39 3.04
N ASN A 238 0.70 1.65 2.67
CA ASN A 238 -0.30 2.41 1.92
C ASN A 238 0.23 2.63 0.50
N ASN A 239 0.66 1.56 -0.18
CA ASN A 239 0.94 1.65 -1.61
C ASN A 239 -0.38 1.59 -2.37
N PRO A 240 -0.93 2.73 -2.86
CA PRO A 240 -2.19 2.71 -3.56
C PRO A 240 -2.10 1.98 -4.91
N LEU A 241 -0.93 1.91 -5.56
CA LEU A 241 -0.84 1.48 -6.95
C LEU A 241 0.50 0.80 -7.25
N ALA A 242 0.45 -0.44 -7.74
CA ALA A 242 1.61 -1.17 -8.28
C ALA A 242 1.34 -1.67 -9.71
N PHE A 243 2.40 -1.79 -10.49
CA PHE A 243 2.35 -2.25 -11.87
C PHE A 243 3.29 -3.43 -12.04
N TRP A 244 2.75 -4.56 -12.49
CA TRP A 244 3.50 -5.75 -12.86
C TRP A 244 3.62 -5.79 -14.38
N TYR A 245 4.80 -5.46 -14.90
CA TYR A 245 5.12 -5.53 -16.32
C TYR A 245 5.48 -6.97 -16.66
N LEU A 246 4.82 -7.54 -17.67
CA LEU A 246 5.01 -8.92 -18.09
C LEU A 246 5.65 -8.95 -19.49
N TYR A 247 6.73 -9.72 -19.61
CA TYR A 247 7.55 -9.76 -20.81
C TYR A 247 7.59 -11.16 -21.39
N SER A 248 7.53 -11.23 -22.72
CA SER A 248 7.78 -12.48 -23.45
C SER A 248 9.23 -12.95 -23.28
N SER A 249 9.52 -14.18 -23.74
CA SER A 249 10.89 -14.72 -23.85
C SER A 249 11.85 -13.79 -24.63
N ASP A 250 11.33 -13.06 -25.62
CA ASP A 250 12.07 -12.06 -26.39
C ASP A 250 12.27 -10.72 -25.65
N LYS A 251 11.93 -10.65 -24.34
CA LYS A 251 12.02 -9.43 -23.52
C LYS A 251 11.19 -8.26 -24.06
N LYS A 252 10.05 -8.57 -24.70
CA LYS A 252 9.08 -7.55 -25.16
C LYS A 252 7.94 -7.41 -24.16
N LEU A 253 7.58 -6.18 -23.82
CA LEU A 253 6.45 -5.88 -22.96
C LEU A 253 5.11 -6.19 -23.66
N THR A 254 4.48 -7.30 -23.30
CA THR A 254 3.24 -7.80 -23.94
C THR A 254 2.00 -7.64 -23.07
N ALA A 255 2.15 -7.66 -21.75
CA ALA A 255 1.02 -7.53 -20.83
C ALA A 255 1.40 -6.80 -19.53
N MET A 256 0.39 -6.39 -18.77
CA MET A 256 0.58 -5.76 -17.46
C MET A 256 -0.54 -6.15 -16.50
N ILE A 257 -0.21 -6.34 -15.23
CA ILE A 257 -1.20 -6.42 -14.13
C ILE A 257 -1.11 -5.13 -13.31
N LEU A 258 -2.22 -4.42 -13.19
CA LEU A 258 -2.34 -3.25 -12.34
C LEU A 258 -2.95 -3.66 -11.01
N GLN A 259 -2.25 -3.38 -9.93
CA GLN A 259 -2.74 -3.55 -8.57
C GLN A 259 -3.10 -2.20 -7.99
N LEU A 260 -4.34 -2.04 -7.56
CA LEU A 260 -4.79 -0.89 -6.80
C LEU A 260 -5.27 -1.32 -5.41
N ASP A 261 -4.72 -0.67 -4.39
CA ASP A 261 -5.18 -0.77 -3.02
C ASP A 261 -5.94 0.52 -2.66
N THR A 262 -7.17 0.38 -2.16
CA THR A 262 -7.99 1.52 -1.73
C THR A 262 -7.67 1.91 -0.29
N SER A 263 -8.02 3.14 0.08
CA SER A 263 -7.96 3.61 1.47
C SER A 263 -8.86 2.81 2.43
N TYR A 264 -9.76 1.96 1.92
CA TYR A 264 -10.61 1.08 2.73
C TYR A 264 -9.97 -0.31 2.95
N GLY A 265 -8.75 -0.53 2.44
CA GLY A 265 -8.06 -1.82 2.53
C GLY A 265 -8.54 -2.84 1.51
N GLU A 266 -9.32 -2.43 0.51
CA GLU A 266 -9.73 -3.30 -0.60
C GLU A 266 -8.64 -3.33 -1.67
N ARG A 267 -8.50 -4.46 -2.38
CA ARG A 267 -7.54 -4.61 -3.47
C ARG A 267 -8.21 -5.04 -4.75
N ARG A 268 -7.83 -4.41 -5.86
CA ARG A 268 -8.27 -4.78 -7.19
C ARG A 268 -7.07 -4.99 -8.11
N LEU A 269 -7.13 -6.07 -8.88
CA LEU A 269 -6.14 -6.42 -9.90
C LEU A 269 -6.81 -6.36 -11.27
N TRP A 270 -6.19 -5.67 -12.22
CA TRP A 270 -6.61 -5.68 -13.63
C TRP A 270 -5.48 -6.21 -14.49
N PHE A 271 -5.76 -7.24 -15.27
CA PHE A 271 -4.88 -7.72 -16.32
C PHE A 271 -5.23 -7.03 -17.64
N VAL A 272 -4.21 -6.57 -18.37
CA VAL A 272 -4.36 -5.95 -19.67
C VAL A 272 -3.24 -6.39 -20.60
N ARG A 273 -3.60 -6.76 -21.83
CA ARG A 273 -2.64 -6.96 -22.93
C ARG A 273 -2.31 -5.64 -23.60
N ASN A 274 -1.12 -5.56 -24.18
CA ASN A 274 -0.70 -4.39 -24.94
C ASN A 274 -1.55 -4.25 -26.21
N SER A 275 -2.29 -3.15 -26.32
CA SER A 275 -3.07 -2.83 -27.53
C SER A 275 -2.31 -1.98 -28.54
N LEU A 276 -1.09 -1.52 -28.23
CA LEU A 276 -0.26 -0.78 -29.19
C LEU A 276 0.39 -1.75 -30.18
N GLN A 277 -0.17 -1.83 -31.38
CA GLN A 277 0.46 -2.55 -32.50
C GLN A 277 1.73 -1.85 -33.01
N ARG A 278 1.83 -0.52 -32.86
CA ARG A 278 3.00 0.26 -33.29
C ARG A 278 3.15 1.51 -32.44
N GLN A 279 4.34 1.73 -31.88
CA GLN A 279 4.66 2.95 -31.16
C GLN A 279 4.56 4.15 -32.10
N ALA A 280 3.75 5.14 -31.75
CA ALA A 280 3.67 6.38 -32.51
C ALA A 280 5.04 7.08 -32.51
N LYS A 281 5.50 7.55 -33.67
CA LYS A 281 6.77 8.29 -33.79
C LYS A 281 6.77 9.47 -32.80
N GLY A 282 7.71 9.45 -31.85
CA GLY A 282 7.84 10.50 -30.82
C GLY A 282 7.07 10.25 -29.51
N SER A 283 6.30 9.17 -29.39
CA SER A 283 5.67 8.78 -28.11
C SER A 283 6.69 8.06 -27.22
N SER A 284 6.83 8.48 -25.96
CA SER A 284 7.58 7.74 -24.95
C SER A 284 6.83 6.52 -24.41
N TYR A 285 5.53 6.39 -24.73
CA TYR A 285 4.69 5.27 -24.34
C TYR A 285 4.76 4.16 -25.39
N CYS A 286 5.05 2.93 -24.94
CA CYS A 286 5.15 1.73 -25.77
C CYS A 286 4.13 0.64 -25.37
N PHE A 287 3.38 0.88 -24.28
CA PHE A 287 2.28 0.04 -23.85
C PHE A 287 1.01 0.85 -23.69
N GLN A 288 -0.12 0.31 -24.18
CA GLN A 288 -1.45 0.82 -23.87
C GLN A 288 -2.35 -0.35 -23.44
N GLY A 289 -3.14 -0.13 -22.39
CA GLY A 289 -4.16 -1.05 -21.93
C GLY A 289 -5.44 -0.32 -21.58
N LYS A 290 -6.60 -0.98 -21.73
CA LYS A 290 -7.91 -0.44 -21.35
C LYS A 290 -8.61 -1.42 -20.42
N PHE A 291 -9.15 -0.92 -19.32
CA PHE A 291 -9.90 -1.71 -18.34
C PHE A 291 -11.10 -0.93 -17.79
N VAL A 292 -12.14 -1.65 -17.38
CA VAL A 292 -13.36 -1.05 -16.84
C VAL A 292 -13.10 -0.57 -15.41
N LYS A 293 -13.62 0.61 -15.07
CA LYS A 293 -13.59 1.09 -13.69
C LYS A 293 -14.72 0.40 -12.92
N ASP A 294 -14.34 -0.59 -12.14
CA ASP A 294 -15.24 -1.37 -11.27
C ASP A 294 -14.93 -1.18 -9.77
N LEU A 295 -14.11 -0.19 -9.43
CA LEU A 295 -13.77 0.14 -8.05
C LEU A 295 -13.84 1.65 -7.81
N GLN A 296 -14.43 2.03 -6.68
CA GLN A 296 -14.49 3.43 -6.26
C GLN A 296 -13.16 3.86 -5.62
N VAL A 297 -12.32 4.52 -6.41
CA VAL A 297 -10.99 5.02 -5.96
C VAL A 297 -11.08 6.40 -5.30
N SER A 298 -12.14 7.17 -5.56
CA SER A 298 -12.30 8.52 -5.05
C SER A 298 -13.78 8.88 -4.90
N PRO A 299 -14.17 9.58 -3.81
CA PRO A 299 -15.55 10.01 -3.59
C PRO A 299 -16.01 11.10 -4.57
N PHE A 300 -15.08 11.73 -5.29
CA PHE A 300 -15.35 12.79 -6.26
C PHE A 300 -15.50 12.29 -7.69
N MET A 301 -15.37 10.98 -7.93
CA MET A 301 -15.34 10.39 -9.27
C MET A 301 -16.45 9.35 -9.43
N PRO A 302 -17.37 9.52 -10.40
CA PRO A 302 -18.51 8.64 -10.53
C PRO A 302 -18.07 7.20 -10.82
N LEU A 303 -18.69 6.23 -10.15
CA LEU A 303 -18.78 4.85 -10.64
C LEU A 303 -19.94 4.73 -11.63
N GLY A 304 -19.74 3.99 -12.71
CA GLY A 304 -20.77 3.74 -13.71
C GLY A 304 -20.29 2.80 -14.80
N SER A 305 -21.23 2.04 -15.39
CA SER A 305 -20.99 1.03 -16.42
C SER A 305 -20.15 1.52 -17.60
N ASP A 306 -20.25 2.82 -17.93
CA ASP A 306 -19.60 3.42 -19.10
C ASP A 306 -18.25 4.08 -18.78
N THR A 307 -17.68 3.79 -17.60
CA THR A 307 -16.39 4.36 -17.17
C THR A 307 -15.25 3.37 -17.36
N SER A 308 -14.19 3.81 -18.04
CA SER A 308 -13.01 2.99 -18.30
C SER A 308 -11.73 3.77 -18.07
N TYR A 309 -10.71 3.08 -17.57
CA TYR A 309 -9.35 3.56 -17.50
C TYR A 309 -8.59 3.12 -18.74
N ILE A 310 -7.79 4.03 -19.26
CA ILE A 310 -6.77 3.76 -20.26
C ILE A 310 -5.44 4.03 -19.57
N VAL A 311 -4.53 3.05 -19.60
CA VAL A 311 -3.17 3.20 -19.10
C VAL A 311 -2.21 3.23 -20.29
N ASP A 312 -1.42 4.28 -20.39
CA ASP A 312 -0.29 4.39 -21.30
C ASP A 312 0.99 4.41 -20.46
N THR A 313 1.95 3.54 -20.76
CA THR A 313 3.20 3.47 -20.01
C THR A 313 4.41 3.25 -20.91
N SER A 314 5.55 3.78 -20.48
CA SER A 314 6.87 3.46 -21.04
C SER A 314 7.40 2.17 -20.44
N ASP A 315 8.22 1.44 -21.18
CA ASP A 315 8.90 0.25 -20.70
C ASP A 315 10.05 0.65 -19.73
N PRO A 316 9.98 0.27 -18.43
CA PRO A 316 11.03 0.58 -17.45
C PRO A 316 12.34 -0.16 -17.73
N CYS A 317 12.31 -1.32 -18.39
CA CYS A 317 13.47 -2.15 -18.68
C CYS A 317 14.18 -1.76 -19.97
N ALA A 318 13.46 -1.17 -20.94
CA ALA A 318 14.04 -0.65 -22.18
C ALA A 318 14.57 0.80 -22.08
N SER A 319 14.26 1.51 -21.00
CA SER A 319 14.64 2.92 -20.82
C SER A 319 16.12 3.08 -20.49
N THR A 320 16.92 3.58 -21.44
CA THR A 320 18.36 3.86 -21.25
C THR A 320 18.61 4.94 -20.20
N ASP A 321 17.68 5.89 -20.06
CA ASP A 321 17.78 7.02 -19.15
C ASP A 321 17.20 6.71 -17.76
N GLY A 322 16.71 5.48 -17.55
CA GLY A 322 16.01 5.08 -16.33
C GLY A 322 14.77 5.94 -16.07
N ARG A 323 14.11 6.44 -17.13
CA ARG A 323 12.91 7.28 -17.01
C ARG A 323 11.66 6.44 -17.22
N VAL A 324 10.71 6.57 -16.31
CA VAL A 324 9.39 5.92 -16.41
C VAL A 324 8.32 7.01 -16.48
N ASN A 325 7.49 6.93 -17.52
CA ASN A 325 6.32 7.77 -17.71
C ASN A 325 5.08 6.89 -17.69
N ILE A 326 4.11 7.25 -16.85
CA ILE A 326 2.82 6.56 -16.77
C ILE A 326 1.72 7.60 -16.93
N LEU A 327 0.72 7.31 -17.73
CA LEU A 327 -0.46 8.13 -17.93
C LEU A 327 -1.69 7.26 -17.78
N ILE A 328 -2.53 7.55 -16.80
CA ILE A 328 -3.81 6.89 -16.59
C ILE A 328 -4.90 7.91 -16.89
N THR A 329 -5.70 7.63 -17.90
CA THR A 329 -6.82 8.47 -18.32
C THR A 329 -8.13 7.78 -17.99
N LEU A 330 -8.95 8.41 -17.16
CA LEU A 330 -10.32 7.96 -16.88
C LEU A 330 -11.28 8.62 -17.86
N LYS A 331 -11.95 7.81 -18.68
CA LYS A 331 -12.96 8.23 -19.64
C LYS A 331 -14.35 7.77 -19.22
N LYS A 332 -15.36 8.58 -19.54
CA LYS A 332 -16.78 8.21 -19.53
C LYS A 332 -17.33 8.48 -20.94
N GLY A 333 -17.55 7.41 -21.71
CA GLY A 333 -17.75 7.53 -23.16
C GLY A 333 -16.58 8.28 -23.81
N ASN A 334 -16.88 9.38 -24.53
CA ASN A 334 -15.86 10.22 -25.19
C ASN A 334 -15.28 11.33 -24.29
N LYS A 335 -15.77 11.52 -23.07
CA LYS A 335 -15.34 12.61 -22.18
C LYS A 335 -14.25 12.15 -21.22
N THR A 336 -13.13 12.86 -21.16
CA THR A 336 -12.07 12.65 -20.16
C THR A 336 -12.47 13.29 -18.83
N LEU A 337 -12.63 12.46 -17.80
CA LEU A 337 -12.99 12.92 -16.46
C LEU A 337 -11.77 13.22 -15.60
N MET A 338 -10.70 12.46 -15.79
CA MET A 338 -9.48 12.60 -15.01
C MET A 338 -8.28 12.05 -15.76
N THR A 339 -7.14 12.66 -15.49
CA THR A 339 -5.82 12.20 -15.93
C THR A 339 -4.90 12.15 -14.73
N ALA A 340 -4.29 10.99 -14.48
CA ALA A 340 -3.20 10.83 -13.53
C ALA A 340 -1.92 10.57 -14.32
N SER A 341 -0.88 11.37 -14.10
CA SER A 341 0.41 11.19 -14.76
C SER A 341 1.52 11.06 -13.74
N VAL A 342 2.40 10.09 -13.97
CA VAL A 342 3.70 9.93 -13.31
C VAL A 342 4.76 10.41 -14.28
N LYS A 343 5.51 11.43 -13.88
CA LYS A 343 6.63 11.96 -14.65
C LYS A 343 7.91 11.93 -13.83
N PRO A 344 9.07 11.69 -14.44
CA PRO A 344 10.37 11.80 -13.77
C PRO A 344 10.55 13.19 -13.14
N HIS A 345 10.99 13.23 -11.89
CA HIS A 345 11.31 14.48 -11.18
C HIS A 345 12.81 14.78 -11.22
N SER A 346 13.62 13.76 -10.95
CA SER A 346 15.08 13.82 -10.94
C SER A 346 15.65 12.57 -11.60
N PRO A 347 16.98 12.51 -11.87
CA PRO A 347 17.60 11.28 -12.33
C PRO A 347 17.26 10.13 -11.39
N SER A 348 16.97 8.98 -12.00
CA SER A 348 16.77 7.72 -11.32
C SER A 348 18.09 7.20 -10.76
N LEU A 349 17.99 6.40 -9.71
CA LEU A 349 19.13 5.79 -9.06
C LEU A 349 19.16 4.29 -9.39
N ASP A 350 20.16 3.86 -10.16
CA ASP A 350 20.44 2.45 -10.40
C ASP A 350 21.10 1.86 -9.16
N ILE A 351 20.34 1.07 -8.39
CA ILE A 351 20.67 0.67 -7.03
C ILE A 351 21.93 -0.21 -6.98
N PRO A 352 22.11 -1.21 -7.86
CA PRO A 352 23.33 -2.02 -7.92
C PRO A 352 24.62 -1.23 -8.20
N THR A 353 24.54 -0.16 -8.98
CA THR A 353 25.73 0.61 -9.41
C THR A 353 25.97 1.90 -8.62
N ALA A 354 25.02 2.26 -7.76
CA ALA A 354 25.09 3.50 -6.99
C ALA A 354 26.26 3.48 -5.99
N SER A 355 27.03 4.56 -5.95
CA SER A 355 28.04 4.75 -4.90
C SER A 355 27.36 5.01 -3.55
N THR A 356 28.01 4.62 -2.45
CA THR A 356 27.50 4.83 -1.09
C THR A 356 27.10 6.29 -0.83
N TRP A 357 27.88 7.25 -1.34
CA TRP A 357 27.56 8.67 -1.22
C TRP A 357 26.29 9.04 -1.98
N SER A 358 26.14 8.59 -3.23
CA SER A 358 24.93 8.83 -4.02
C SER A 358 23.68 8.25 -3.35
N SER A 359 23.80 7.05 -2.77
CA SER A 359 22.75 6.39 -1.99
C SER A 359 22.39 7.16 -0.73
N LEU A 360 23.37 7.67 0.03
CA LEU A 360 23.13 8.49 1.22
C LEU A 360 22.45 9.83 0.88
N VAL A 361 22.92 10.52 -0.17
CA VAL A 361 22.30 11.76 -0.66
C VAL A 361 20.87 11.50 -1.13
N PHE A 362 20.63 10.38 -1.80
CA PHE A 362 19.30 9.97 -2.23
C PHE A 362 18.37 9.75 -1.03
N LEU A 363 18.82 8.97 -0.05
CA LEU A 363 18.06 8.71 1.18
C LEU A 363 17.71 10.02 1.88
N TRP A 364 18.67 10.91 2.08
CA TRP A 364 18.42 12.21 2.71
C TRP A 364 17.38 13.07 1.95
N LYS A 365 17.35 12.99 0.62
CA LYS A 365 16.38 13.73 -0.20
C LYS A 365 14.99 13.11 -0.20
N TRP A 366 14.88 11.78 -0.11
CA TRP A 366 13.64 11.04 -0.39
C TRP A 366 13.07 10.22 0.78
N TRP A 367 13.75 10.14 1.93
CA TRP A 367 13.28 9.37 3.10
C TRP A 367 11.88 9.76 3.58
N TRP A 368 11.51 11.03 3.41
CA TRP A 368 10.22 11.57 3.85
C TRP A 368 9.06 11.26 2.88
N VAL A 369 9.33 10.86 1.63
CA VAL A 369 8.27 10.67 0.61
C VAL A 369 7.41 9.43 0.91
N PRO A 370 7.98 8.27 1.26
CA PRO A 370 7.20 7.10 1.68
C PRO A 370 6.56 7.25 3.07
N MET A 371 6.83 8.34 3.81
CA MET A 371 6.16 8.59 5.08
C MET A 371 4.69 8.92 4.83
N ALA A 372 3.83 7.96 5.14
CA ALA A 372 2.38 8.06 4.97
C ALA A 372 1.82 9.35 5.55
N THR A 373 2.34 9.87 6.66
CA THR A 373 1.84 11.08 7.32
C THR A 373 1.89 12.31 6.40
N VAL A 374 3.01 12.58 5.73
CA VAL A 374 3.14 13.81 4.91
C VAL A 374 2.24 13.72 3.68
N VAL A 375 2.24 12.58 3.00
CA VAL A 375 1.43 12.35 1.81
C VAL A 375 -0.06 12.34 2.17
N THR A 376 -0.44 11.65 3.24
CA THR A 376 -1.84 11.57 3.72
C THR A 376 -2.35 12.94 4.15
N CYS A 377 -1.59 13.73 4.91
CA CYS A 377 -2.00 15.08 5.29
C CYS A 377 -2.23 15.97 4.06
N ARG A 378 -1.37 15.89 3.04
CA ARG A 378 -1.55 16.65 1.79
C ARG A 378 -2.80 16.21 1.01
N ILE A 379 -3.01 14.90 0.89
CA ILE A 379 -4.19 14.33 0.20
C ILE A 379 -5.48 14.71 0.94
N LEU A 380 -5.51 14.56 2.27
CA LEU A 380 -6.66 14.92 3.10
C LEU A 380 -6.93 16.43 3.04
N GLY A 381 -5.90 17.27 3.10
CA GLY A 381 -6.03 18.72 2.95
C GLY A 381 -6.63 19.12 1.59
N GLN A 382 -6.17 18.48 0.50
CA GLN A 382 -6.75 18.70 -0.82
C GLN A 382 -8.20 18.21 -0.91
N ALA A 383 -8.50 17.03 -0.35
CA ALA A 383 -9.86 16.50 -0.31
C ALA A 383 -10.79 17.42 0.49
N ALA A 384 -10.33 17.95 1.64
CA ALA A 384 -11.08 18.92 2.43
C ALA A 384 -11.31 20.22 1.65
N LYS A 385 -10.29 20.74 0.95
CA LYS A 385 -10.43 21.91 0.07
C LYS A 385 -11.49 21.68 -1.00
N ILE A 386 -11.46 20.55 -1.70
CA ILE A 386 -12.46 20.21 -2.73
C ILE A 386 -13.84 20.11 -2.11
N TYR A 387 -13.97 19.38 -0.99
CA TYR A 387 -15.24 19.20 -0.30
C TYR A 387 -15.84 20.56 0.13
N LEU A 388 -15.05 21.41 0.79
CA LEU A 388 -15.52 22.70 1.29
C LEU A 388 -15.84 23.69 0.17
N THR A 389 -15.05 23.72 -0.91
CA THR A 389 -15.21 24.71 -1.99
C THR A 389 -16.17 24.26 -3.09
N GLN A 390 -16.31 22.96 -3.34
CA GLN A 390 -17.05 22.41 -4.48
C GLN A 390 -18.24 21.51 -4.10
N ARG A 391 -18.63 21.42 -2.82
CA ARG A 391 -19.78 20.59 -2.37
C ARG A 391 -21.07 20.78 -3.17
N LYS A 392 -21.33 21.99 -3.70
CA LYS A 392 -22.54 22.29 -4.48
C LYS A 392 -22.48 21.77 -5.92
N LYS A 393 -21.28 21.51 -6.44
CA LYS A 393 -21.04 21.11 -7.84
C LYS A 393 -20.73 19.62 -7.99
N ILE A 394 -20.32 18.97 -6.90
CA ILE A 394 -19.89 17.56 -6.91
C ILE A 394 -20.90 16.74 -6.15
N LYS A 395 -21.46 15.72 -6.81
CA LYS A 395 -22.16 14.64 -6.11
C LYS A 395 -21.09 13.78 -5.43
N VAL A 396 -20.85 14.05 -4.15
CA VAL A 396 -19.96 13.22 -3.32
C VAL A 396 -20.61 11.84 -3.20
N GLN A 397 -19.94 10.83 -3.72
CA GLN A 397 -20.40 9.46 -3.60
C GLN A 397 -19.96 8.91 -2.25
N THR A 398 -20.92 8.41 -1.48
CA THR A 398 -20.65 7.54 -0.34
C THR A 398 -20.05 6.23 -0.84
N ARG A 399 -19.27 5.56 0.00
CA ARG A 399 -18.65 4.27 -0.33
C ARG A 399 -19.70 3.30 -0.88
N GLU A 400 -19.45 2.76 -2.06
CA GLU A 400 -20.24 1.68 -2.63
C GLU A 400 -19.84 0.32 -2.03
N GLU A 401 -20.78 -0.63 -2.01
CA GLU A 401 -20.53 -1.96 -1.44
C GLU A 401 -19.44 -2.71 -2.23
N PRO A 402 -18.63 -3.55 -1.57
CA PRO A 402 -17.56 -4.28 -2.24
C PRO A 402 -18.13 -5.19 -3.35
N ILE A 403 -17.66 -4.98 -4.58
CA ILE A 403 -18.03 -5.83 -5.72
C ILE A 403 -17.27 -7.15 -5.61
N LYS A 404 -17.85 -8.26 -6.10
CA LYS A 404 -17.25 -9.62 -6.06
C LYS A 404 -15.84 -9.72 -6.64
N THR A 405 -15.46 -8.76 -7.49
CA THR A 405 -14.18 -8.71 -8.20
C THR A 405 -13.03 -8.14 -7.35
N VAL A 406 -13.35 -7.63 -6.16
CA VAL A 406 -12.44 -6.94 -5.26
C VAL A 406 -12.03 -7.88 -4.13
N THR A 407 -10.73 -8.00 -3.88
CA THR A 407 -10.24 -8.68 -2.68
C THR A 407 -10.56 -7.79 -1.47
N ALA A 408 -11.39 -8.32 -0.58
CA ALA A 408 -11.84 -7.62 0.61
C ALA A 408 -10.66 -7.23 1.53
N LYS A 409 -10.92 -6.25 2.39
CA LYS A 409 -10.01 -5.91 3.48
C LYS A 409 -9.76 -7.12 4.38
N PRO A 410 -8.57 -7.22 4.98
CA PRO A 410 -8.37 -8.18 6.06
C PRO A 410 -9.38 -7.91 7.18
N ALA A 411 -9.94 -8.99 7.73
CA ALA A 411 -10.90 -8.89 8.82
C ALA A 411 -10.26 -8.20 10.03
N ARG A 412 -10.97 -7.23 10.61
CA ARG A 412 -10.54 -6.60 11.87
C ARG A 412 -10.61 -7.63 12.99
N THR A 413 -9.83 -7.44 14.06
CA THR A 413 -9.86 -8.33 15.24
C THR A 413 -11.27 -8.55 15.79
N VAL A 414 -12.10 -7.50 15.83
CA VAL A 414 -13.51 -7.59 16.23
C VAL A 414 -14.32 -8.47 15.26
N GLU A 415 -14.11 -8.31 13.96
CA GLU A 415 -14.80 -9.10 12.93
C GLU A 415 -14.38 -10.57 13.01
N MET A 416 -13.07 -10.84 13.25
CA MET A 416 -12.56 -12.19 13.48
C MET A 416 -13.12 -12.81 14.77
N TYR A 417 -13.22 -12.02 15.84
CA TYR A 417 -13.79 -12.48 17.11
C TYR A 417 -15.27 -12.83 16.97
N VAL A 418 -16.07 -11.97 16.33
CA VAL A 418 -17.48 -12.25 16.03
C VAL A 418 -17.61 -13.48 15.14
N PHE A 419 -16.77 -13.63 14.12
CA PHE A 419 -16.77 -14.82 13.28
C PHE A 419 -16.44 -16.09 14.08
N SER A 420 -15.44 -16.03 14.96
CA SER A 420 -15.04 -17.19 15.77
C SER A 420 -16.12 -17.61 16.77
N THR A 421 -16.77 -16.65 17.42
CA THR A 421 -17.87 -16.91 18.37
C THR A 421 -19.12 -17.39 17.65
N SER A 422 -19.43 -16.85 16.47
CA SER A 422 -20.55 -17.31 15.64
C SER A 422 -20.30 -18.71 15.09
N LYS A 423 -19.07 -19.02 14.67
CA LYS A 423 -18.70 -20.36 14.20
C LYS A 423 -18.77 -21.38 15.34
N LEU A 424 -18.24 -21.05 16.51
CA LEU A 424 -18.35 -21.89 17.71
C LEU A 424 -19.81 -22.14 18.07
N ARG A 425 -20.67 -21.11 17.98
CA ARG A 425 -22.11 -21.22 18.23
C ARG A 425 -22.81 -22.13 17.23
N ILE A 426 -22.53 -21.97 15.93
CA ILE A 426 -23.08 -22.86 14.88
C ILE A 426 -22.62 -24.30 15.08
N GLU A 427 -21.35 -24.52 15.42
CA GLU A 427 -20.82 -25.85 15.71
C GLU A 427 -21.42 -26.45 16.99
N THR A 428 -21.74 -25.63 17.99
CA THR A 428 -22.46 -26.09 19.21
C THR A 428 -23.93 -26.37 18.94
N ASP A 429 -24.62 -25.52 18.19
CA ASP A 429 -26.04 -25.71 17.82
C ASP A 429 -26.18 -26.98 16.95
N LEU A 430 -25.27 -27.21 15.99
CA LEU A 430 -25.20 -28.45 15.21
C LEU A 430 -24.87 -29.69 16.07
N ALA A 431 -24.00 -29.57 17.07
CA ALA A 431 -23.67 -30.66 17.98
C ALA A 431 -24.81 -30.96 18.98
N LEU A 432 -25.66 -29.97 19.27
CA LEU A 432 -26.82 -30.09 20.16
C LEU A 432 -28.12 -30.43 19.41
N GLY A 433 -28.08 -30.53 18.08
CA GLY A 433 -29.24 -30.87 17.26
C GLY A 433 -30.34 -29.80 17.23
N LEU A 434 -29.98 -28.53 17.43
CA LEU A 434 -30.86 -27.37 17.40
C LEU A 434 -30.97 -26.73 16.01
#